data_AF-A0A7C5WZC4-F1
#
_entry.id   AF-A0A7C5WZC4-F1
#
_cell.length_a   1.000
_cell.length_b   1.000
_cell.length_c   1.000
_cell.angle_alpha   90.00
_cell.angle_beta   90.00
_cell.angle_gamma   90.00
#
_symmetry.space_group_name_H-M   'P 1'
#
loop_
_entity.id
_entity.type
_entity.pdbx_description
1 polymer ?
#
loop_
_entity_poly.entity_id
_entity_poly.type
_entity_poly.pdbx_seq_one_letter_code
_entity_poly.pdbx_strand_id
1 'polypeptide(L)'
;ALGSYGREQLCVYSDIDLMIVYKEIPGYNTKEMIEKILYILWDTGLKLGHRVHTVEELYAVSKTDITIKTALIESRMIEGSSFIWTEAQNAIAQIRHDDPHTFIKLKLEEQEKKHRKFALTMEPNLKEGVGGFRDANLVFWIGKVFYNINSIKDLPETIVDEKEYREFRIALEFLFRVRSALHLATKKKEDKLRIDLIPSIAKLMAFPDTKQGHMKLARKVTESLKVIRLYSTIWLEKLTKEYIVEDKGKNFVYPKEGDFNTLLKQLCNEARKPFYAHPTFYQKLITAKKPERPDKELYKTIASIFYQPYAYSILSTLSYARLLKYAIPSMKKVVDLPQFDGYHKYAVDIHSLRCVYSLEHIEDDFIKFLYDSLTKDEKAMLKVVTFLHDAGKGRKRDHHLVGVSLFKIFAQKLTIKDELITMGETLILNHTLMSNVAQREDLYNEKIILGFTSHFPNKKLLDMIYVLTYADMNGVGVDIYNSFNGRLIKTLYRQAVEVLGNEAMLDEAAKRSKKENALKKHPDFLALKRHPAFLALKRSEQKKILQMPSNLLFLRYRPERIIEIAKKAFKTEHYTYHISN
;
A
#
# COMPACT_ATOMS: atom_id res chain seq x y z
N ALA A 1 -7.02 7.94 -36.34
CA ALA A 1 -6.88 8.16 -34.89
C ALA A 1 -5.86 7.19 -34.31
N LEU A 2 -5.04 7.64 -33.36
CA LEU A 2 -4.04 6.85 -32.63
C LEU A 2 -4.28 6.92 -31.11
N GLY A 3 -3.57 6.11 -30.32
CA GLY A 3 -3.55 6.27 -28.87
C GLY A 3 -4.92 6.04 -28.21
N SER A 4 -5.18 6.77 -27.13
CA SER A 4 -6.50 6.73 -26.47
C SER A 4 -7.63 7.23 -27.36
N TYR A 5 -7.35 8.08 -28.35
CA TYR A 5 -8.37 8.54 -29.29
C TYR A 5 -8.74 7.44 -30.31
N GLY A 6 -7.75 6.67 -30.76
CA GLY A 6 -7.94 5.47 -31.58
C GLY A 6 -8.81 4.44 -30.87
N ARG A 7 -8.51 4.16 -29.60
CA ARG A 7 -9.26 3.22 -28.75
C ARG A 7 -10.59 3.76 -28.20
N GLU A 8 -11.00 4.98 -28.55
CA GLU A 8 -12.24 5.61 -28.05
C GLU A 8 -12.29 5.73 -26.51
N GLN A 9 -11.13 5.95 -25.90
CA GLN A 9 -10.90 6.00 -24.45
C GLN A 9 -10.35 7.38 -24.00
N LEU A 10 -10.69 8.43 -24.73
CA LEU A 10 -10.17 9.78 -24.48
C LEU A 10 -10.79 10.37 -23.19
N CYS A 11 -9.95 10.78 -22.24
CA CYS A 11 -10.38 11.58 -21.08
C CYS A 11 -10.31 13.08 -21.41
N VAL A 12 -11.12 13.90 -20.75
CA VAL A 12 -11.05 15.39 -20.85
C VAL A 12 -9.61 15.87 -20.66
N TYR A 13 -9.17 16.90 -21.39
CA TYR A 13 -7.79 17.43 -21.37
C TYR A 13 -6.68 16.45 -21.82
N SER A 14 -7.03 15.27 -22.34
CA SER A 14 -6.05 14.38 -22.98
C SER A 14 -5.70 14.87 -24.39
N ASP A 15 -4.48 14.56 -24.81
CA ASP A 15 -4.00 14.85 -26.16
C ASP A 15 -4.76 14.00 -27.20
N ILE A 16 -5.02 14.57 -28.37
CA ILE A 16 -5.61 13.89 -29.52
C ILE A 16 -4.47 13.52 -30.45
N ASP A 17 -4.26 12.23 -30.66
CA ASP A 17 -3.22 11.72 -31.55
C ASP A 17 -3.83 11.33 -32.90
N LEU A 18 -3.38 11.98 -33.97
CA LEU A 18 -3.80 11.74 -35.35
C LEU A 18 -2.66 11.16 -36.19
N MET A 19 -3.05 10.39 -37.20
CA MET A 19 -2.15 9.98 -38.27
C MET A 19 -2.84 10.28 -39.58
N ILE A 20 -2.15 11.04 -40.43
CA ILE A 20 -2.57 11.31 -41.80
C ILE A 20 -1.77 10.38 -42.69
N VAL A 21 -2.48 9.49 -43.38
CA VAL A 21 -1.89 8.58 -44.37
C VAL A 21 -2.34 9.04 -45.74
N TYR A 22 -1.40 9.17 -46.67
CA TYR A 22 -1.69 9.67 -48.01
C TYR A 22 -0.86 8.96 -49.08
N LYS A 23 -1.19 9.23 -50.35
CA LYS A 23 -0.38 8.89 -51.51
C LYS A 23 -0.07 10.17 -52.28
N GLU A 24 1.15 10.26 -52.80
CA GLU A 24 1.53 11.34 -53.70
C GLU A 24 0.78 11.16 -55.02
N ILE A 25 0.04 12.19 -55.44
CA ILE A 25 -0.68 12.20 -56.72
C ILE A 25 -0.04 13.28 -57.59
N PRO A 26 0.52 12.92 -58.76
CA PRO A 26 1.10 13.90 -59.67
C PRO A 26 0.14 15.05 -59.96
N GLY A 27 0.64 16.29 -59.86
CA GLY A 27 -0.15 17.50 -60.11
C GLY A 27 -0.87 18.08 -58.89
N TYR A 28 -0.88 17.39 -57.74
CA TYR A 28 -1.47 17.89 -56.49
C TYR A 28 -0.39 18.13 -55.43
N ASN A 29 -0.43 19.30 -54.77
CA ASN A 29 0.47 19.60 -53.65
C ASN A 29 -0.09 19.05 -52.32
N THR A 30 -0.09 17.73 -52.18
CA THR A 30 -0.72 17.06 -51.02
C THR A 30 -0.10 17.46 -49.69
N LYS A 31 1.21 17.73 -49.66
CA LYS A 31 1.91 18.18 -48.43
C LYS A 31 1.39 19.52 -47.93
N GLU A 32 1.25 20.51 -48.82
CA GLU A 32 0.71 21.83 -48.45
C GLU A 32 -0.76 21.73 -47.99
N MET A 33 -1.56 20.86 -48.62
CA MET A 33 -2.93 20.61 -48.17
C MET A 33 -2.98 20.03 -46.75
N ILE A 34 -2.12 19.05 -46.46
CA ILE A 34 -2.01 18.43 -45.13
C ILE A 34 -1.58 19.48 -44.09
N GLU A 35 -0.60 20.32 -44.42
CA GLU A 35 -0.13 21.39 -43.54
C GLU A 35 -1.24 22.37 -43.19
N LYS A 36 -2.04 22.81 -44.18
CA LYS A 36 -3.21 23.67 -43.96
C LYS A 36 -4.27 23.02 -43.06
N ILE A 37 -4.53 21.72 -43.24
CA ILE A 37 -5.44 20.97 -42.36
C ILE A 37 -4.93 20.97 -40.93
N LEU A 38 -3.62 20.75 -40.72
CA LEU A 38 -3.02 20.74 -39.38
C LEU A 38 -3.10 22.12 -38.71
N TYR A 39 -2.87 23.22 -39.44
CA TYR A 39 -3.07 24.58 -38.92
C TYR A 39 -4.50 24.81 -38.45
N ILE A 40 -5.49 24.45 -39.27
CA ILE A 40 -6.92 24.57 -38.89
C ILE A 40 -7.21 23.76 -37.62
N LEU A 41 -6.67 22.54 -37.51
CA LEU A 41 -6.86 21.71 -36.33
C LEU A 41 -6.19 22.30 -35.08
N TRP A 42 -5.02 22.93 -35.20
CA TRP A 42 -4.39 23.63 -34.08
C TRP A 42 -5.16 24.87 -33.64
N ASP A 43 -5.75 25.60 -34.59
CA ASP A 43 -6.56 26.80 -34.31
C ASP A 43 -7.84 26.47 -33.51
N THR A 44 -8.27 25.21 -33.48
CA THR A 44 -9.39 24.77 -32.61
C THR A 44 -9.05 24.80 -31.11
N GLY A 45 -7.78 24.99 -30.74
CA GLY A 45 -7.32 24.94 -29.35
C GLY A 45 -7.14 23.52 -28.78
N LEU A 46 -7.27 22.49 -29.62
CA LEU A 46 -7.03 21.10 -29.25
C LEU A 46 -5.52 20.81 -29.15
N LYS A 47 -5.13 20.03 -28.13
CA LYS A 47 -3.76 19.51 -28.03
C LYS A 47 -3.57 18.35 -28.99
N LEU A 48 -3.04 18.65 -30.16
CA LEU A 48 -2.89 17.68 -31.26
C LEU A 48 -1.45 17.12 -31.33
N GLY A 49 -1.31 15.82 -31.10
CA GLY A 49 -0.19 15.04 -31.60
C GLY A 49 -0.51 14.55 -33.01
N HIS A 50 0.42 14.65 -33.96
CA HIS A 50 0.17 14.18 -35.32
C HIS A 50 1.38 13.46 -35.92
N ARG A 51 1.11 12.59 -36.88
CA ARG A 51 2.09 11.91 -37.73
C ARG A 51 1.59 11.94 -39.17
N VAL A 52 2.50 12.15 -40.12
CA VAL A 52 2.19 12.17 -41.55
C VAL A 52 3.11 11.19 -42.23
N HIS A 53 2.54 10.22 -42.95
CA HIS A 53 3.29 9.18 -43.66
C HIS A 53 2.60 8.86 -44.97
N THR A 54 3.38 8.49 -45.99
CA THR A 54 2.78 7.80 -47.14
C THR A 54 2.42 6.37 -46.75
N VAL A 55 1.55 5.72 -47.54
CA VAL A 55 1.20 4.30 -47.33
C VAL A 55 2.44 3.41 -47.34
N GLU A 56 3.39 3.68 -48.24
CA GLU A 56 4.60 2.90 -48.47
C GLU A 56 5.61 3.04 -47.31
N GLU A 57 5.60 4.18 -46.61
CA GLU A 57 6.50 4.46 -45.48
C GLU A 57 6.09 3.73 -44.19
N LEU A 58 4.80 3.38 -44.03
CA LEU A 58 4.26 2.86 -42.77
C LEU A 58 5.05 1.66 -42.23
N TYR A 59 5.39 0.70 -43.10
CA TYR A 59 6.12 -0.50 -42.70
C TYR A 59 7.55 -0.17 -42.24
N ALA A 60 8.29 0.63 -43.01
CA ALA A 60 9.66 1.02 -42.70
C ALA A 60 9.74 1.84 -41.41
N VAL A 61 8.85 2.82 -41.24
CA VAL A 61 8.82 3.67 -40.05
C VAL A 61 8.45 2.87 -38.80
N SER A 62 7.59 1.85 -38.92
CA SER A 62 7.23 1.00 -37.78
C SER A 62 8.41 0.27 -37.14
N LYS A 63 9.49 0.03 -37.90
CA LYS A 63 10.70 -0.66 -37.42
C LYS A 63 11.64 0.23 -36.62
N THR A 64 11.47 1.55 -36.72
CA THR A 64 12.40 2.51 -36.09
C THR A 64 12.19 2.63 -34.58
N ASP A 65 10.93 2.54 -34.12
CA ASP A 65 10.58 2.64 -32.71
C ASP A 65 9.32 1.80 -32.40
N ILE A 66 9.41 1.00 -31.34
CA ILE A 66 8.30 0.22 -30.81
C ILE A 66 7.07 1.08 -30.46
N THR A 67 7.26 2.33 -30.04
CA THR A 67 6.15 3.25 -29.75
C THR A 67 5.35 3.58 -31.01
N ILE A 68 6.03 3.73 -32.16
CA ILE A 68 5.40 3.97 -33.44
C ILE A 68 4.65 2.73 -33.88
N LYS A 69 5.31 1.56 -33.88
CA LYS A 69 4.64 0.28 -34.15
C LYS A 69 3.37 0.11 -33.33
N THR A 70 3.44 0.38 -32.03
CA THR A 70 2.28 0.29 -31.12
C THR A 70 1.15 1.23 -31.53
N ALA A 71 1.46 2.48 -31.89
CA ALA A 71 0.47 3.45 -32.32
C ALA A 71 -0.19 3.05 -33.65
N LEU A 72 0.58 2.50 -34.59
CA LEU A 72 0.08 2.07 -35.90
C LEU A 72 -0.90 0.89 -35.80
N ILE A 73 -0.58 -0.14 -35.00
CA ILE A 73 -1.41 -1.35 -34.87
C ILE A 73 -2.76 -1.09 -34.20
N GLU A 74 -2.88 -0.02 -33.42
CA GLU A 74 -4.12 0.38 -32.75
C GLU A 74 -4.87 1.50 -33.48
N SER A 75 -4.45 1.82 -34.69
CA SER A 75 -5.06 2.91 -35.46
C SER A 75 -6.50 2.58 -35.87
N ARG A 76 -7.33 3.62 -35.87
CA ARG A 76 -8.73 3.58 -36.31
C ARG A 76 -8.98 4.67 -37.34
N MET A 77 -9.68 4.34 -38.42
CA MET A 77 -10.12 5.32 -39.42
C MET A 77 -11.08 6.32 -38.76
N ILE A 78 -10.87 7.61 -39.01
CA ILE A 78 -11.83 8.66 -38.64
C ILE A 78 -12.63 9.04 -39.88
N GLU A 79 -11.92 9.46 -40.93
CA GLU A 79 -12.50 9.93 -42.18
C GLU A 79 -11.42 9.85 -43.29
N GLY A 80 -11.85 9.80 -44.56
CA GLY A 80 -10.98 9.86 -45.73
C GLY A 80 -11.27 8.78 -46.77
N SER A 81 -10.32 8.56 -47.68
CA SER A 81 -10.46 7.55 -48.76
C SER A 81 -10.46 6.13 -48.21
N SER A 82 -11.52 5.37 -48.53
CA SER A 82 -11.62 3.94 -48.20
C SER A 82 -10.52 3.12 -48.88
N PHE A 83 -10.12 3.47 -50.11
CA PHE A 83 -9.04 2.81 -50.84
C PHE A 83 -7.70 2.94 -50.10
N ILE A 84 -7.34 4.16 -49.69
CA ILE A 84 -6.11 4.42 -48.94
C ILE A 84 -6.14 3.71 -47.58
N TRP A 85 -7.30 3.69 -46.92
CA TRP A 85 -7.44 2.96 -45.66
C TRP A 85 -7.25 1.46 -45.83
N THR A 86 -7.80 0.84 -46.88
CA THR A 86 -7.58 -0.57 -47.19
C THR A 86 -6.09 -0.88 -47.40
N GLU A 87 -5.38 -0.03 -48.14
CA GLU A 87 -3.94 -0.20 -48.31
C GLU A 87 -3.14 0.00 -47.02
N ALA A 88 -3.51 0.99 -46.21
CA ALA A 88 -2.93 1.20 -44.89
C ALA A 88 -3.18 -0.01 -43.97
N GLN A 89 -4.37 -0.63 -44.03
CA GLN A 89 -4.68 -1.85 -43.28
C GLN A 89 -3.81 -3.03 -43.71
N ASN A 90 -3.50 -3.16 -45.00
CA ASN A 90 -2.57 -4.18 -45.49
C ASN A 90 -1.16 -3.96 -44.93
N ALA A 91 -0.67 -2.71 -44.93
CA ALA A 91 0.61 -2.36 -44.31
C ALA A 91 0.59 -2.63 -42.79
N ILE A 92 -0.47 -2.24 -42.08
CA ILE A 92 -0.62 -2.51 -40.65
C ILE A 92 -0.66 -4.01 -40.35
N ALA A 93 -1.28 -4.82 -41.23
CA ALA A 93 -1.25 -6.27 -41.11
C ALA A 93 0.17 -6.82 -41.19
N GLN A 94 0.99 -6.34 -42.13
CA GLN A 94 2.41 -6.70 -42.18
C GLN A 94 3.17 -6.27 -40.93
N ILE A 95 2.92 -5.05 -40.43
CA ILE A 95 3.54 -4.52 -39.20
C ILE A 95 3.23 -5.38 -37.97
N ARG A 96 2.01 -5.91 -37.86
CA ARG A 96 1.62 -6.79 -36.73
C ARG A 96 2.45 -8.08 -36.72
N HIS A 97 2.71 -8.67 -37.88
CA HIS A 97 3.42 -9.95 -38.00
C HIS A 97 4.94 -9.80 -38.09
N ASP A 98 5.45 -8.58 -38.23
CA ASP A 98 6.87 -8.28 -38.16
C ASP A 98 7.39 -8.53 -36.73
N ASP A 99 8.35 -9.43 -36.55
CA ASP A 99 9.03 -9.75 -35.28
C ASP A 99 8.17 -9.57 -33.99
N PRO A 100 7.11 -10.39 -33.81
CA PRO A 100 6.24 -10.30 -32.63
C PRO A 100 7.00 -10.63 -31.34
N HIS A 101 7.99 -11.51 -31.40
CA HIS A 101 8.78 -11.93 -30.25
C HIS A 101 9.54 -10.74 -29.62
N THR A 102 10.29 -9.99 -30.42
CA THR A 102 11.02 -8.80 -29.92
C THR A 102 10.05 -7.72 -29.43
N PHE A 103 8.93 -7.52 -30.13
CA PHE A 103 7.90 -6.57 -29.70
C PHE A 103 7.38 -6.88 -28.28
N ILE A 104 7.01 -8.15 -28.04
CA ILE A 104 6.47 -8.59 -26.74
C ILE A 104 7.51 -8.43 -25.64
N LYS A 105 8.73 -8.92 -25.87
CA LYS A 105 9.83 -8.82 -24.90
C LYS A 105 10.07 -7.37 -24.47
N LEU A 106 10.23 -6.46 -25.43
CA LEU A 106 10.47 -5.04 -25.16
C LEU A 106 9.30 -4.38 -24.42
N LYS A 107 8.05 -4.78 -24.72
CA LYS A 107 6.87 -4.26 -24.01
C LYS A 107 6.77 -4.73 -22.57
N LEU A 108 7.10 -5.99 -22.30
CA LEU A 108 7.15 -6.53 -20.94
C LEU A 108 8.27 -5.84 -20.13
N GLU A 109 9.45 -5.65 -20.74
CA GLU A 109 10.54 -4.89 -20.11
C GLU A 109 10.14 -3.43 -19.81
N GLU A 110 9.41 -2.76 -20.72
CA GLU A 110 8.86 -1.42 -20.49
C GLU A 110 7.91 -1.41 -19.29
N GLN A 111 7.02 -2.40 -19.19
CA GLN A 111 6.09 -2.55 -18.08
C GLN A 111 6.81 -2.74 -16.74
N GLU A 112 7.80 -3.63 -16.68
CA GLU A 112 8.58 -3.86 -15.46
C GLU A 112 9.30 -2.59 -15.00
N LYS A 113 9.92 -1.84 -15.92
CA LYS A 113 10.57 -0.56 -15.62
C LYS A 113 9.57 0.44 -15.02
N LYS A 114 8.35 0.50 -15.57
CA LYS A 114 7.27 1.35 -15.07
C LYS A 114 6.78 0.92 -13.69
N HIS A 115 6.57 -0.38 -13.46
CA HIS A 115 6.14 -0.90 -12.16
C HIS A 115 7.16 -0.64 -11.05
N ARG A 116 8.47 -0.71 -11.34
CA ARG A 116 9.54 -0.31 -10.42
C ARG A 116 9.47 1.18 -10.06
N LYS A 117 9.23 2.04 -11.04
CA LYS A 117 9.13 3.50 -10.85
C LYS A 117 7.82 3.93 -10.17
N PHE A 118 6.71 3.28 -10.52
CA PHE A 118 5.35 3.62 -10.10
C PHE A 118 4.70 2.45 -9.37
N ALA A 119 5.29 2.09 -8.23
CA ALA A 119 4.75 1.06 -7.35
C ALA A 119 3.31 1.40 -6.87
N LEU A 120 2.56 0.39 -6.47
CA LEU A 120 1.24 0.56 -5.89
C LEU A 120 1.34 1.23 -4.51
N THR A 121 0.93 2.50 -4.45
CA THR A 121 0.97 3.35 -3.24
C THR A 121 -0.40 3.95 -2.97
N MET A 122 -0.54 4.71 -1.88
CA MET A 122 -1.77 5.46 -1.59
C MET A 122 -1.97 6.67 -2.49
N GLU A 123 -0.92 7.10 -3.20
CA GLU A 123 -1.00 8.12 -4.25
C GLU A 123 -0.67 7.53 -5.63
N PRO A 124 -1.48 6.59 -6.14
CA PRO A 124 -1.14 5.82 -7.32
C PRO A 124 -1.12 6.67 -8.59
N ASN A 125 -0.25 6.30 -9.53
CA ASN A 125 -0.34 6.76 -10.91
C ASN A 125 -1.34 5.86 -11.66
N LEU A 126 -2.46 6.42 -12.11
CA LEU A 126 -3.55 5.68 -12.75
C LEU A 126 -3.19 5.20 -14.16
N LYS A 127 -2.19 5.81 -14.80
CA LYS A 127 -1.78 5.52 -16.17
C LYS A 127 -0.62 4.54 -16.24
N GLU A 128 0.51 4.92 -15.67
CA GLU A 128 1.79 4.20 -15.77
C GLU A 128 2.07 3.32 -14.54
N GLY A 129 1.24 3.41 -13.49
CA GLY A 129 1.39 2.62 -12.27
C GLY A 129 0.92 1.18 -12.40
N VAL A 130 1.29 0.38 -11.40
CA VAL A 130 0.86 -1.01 -11.23
C VAL A 130 -0.67 -1.11 -11.21
N GLY A 131 -1.24 -1.88 -12.15
CA GLY A 131 -2.69 -2.01 -12.34
C GLY A 131 -3.35 -0.84 -13.07
N GLY A 132 -2.55 0.08 -13.63
CA GLY A 132 -3.05 1.26 -14.36
C GLY A 132 -3.43 0.97 -15.81
N PHE A 133 -3.78 2.03 -16.55
CA PHE A 133 -4.23 1.92 -17.95
C PHE A 133 -3.20 1.24 -18.86
N ARG A 134 -1.89 1.38 -18.60
CA ARG A 134 -0.86 0.72 -19.42
C ARG A 134 -0.86 -0.79 -19.29
N ASP A 135 -1.23 -1.35 -18.13
CA ASP A 135 -1.34 -2.79 -17.96
C ASP A 135 -2.52 -3.35 -18.76
N ALA A 136 -3.65 -2.63 -18.79
CA ALA A 136 -4.79 -2.95 -19.64
C ALA A 136 -4.43 -2.82 -21.13
N ASN A 137 -3.77 -1.72 -21.51
CA ASN A 137 -3.37 -1.49 -22.89
C ASN A 137 -2.36 -2.54 -23.38
N LEU A 138 -1.48 -3.05 -22.51
CA LEU A 138 -0.53 -4.08 -22.89
C LEU A 138 -1.21 -5.39 -23.27
N VAL A 139 -2.22 -5.83 -22.50
CA VAL A 139 -3.08 -6.97 -22.86
C VAL A 139 -3.71 -6.73 -24.24
N PHE A 140 -4.27 -5.54 -24.43
CA PHE A 140 -4.88 -5.15 -25.71
C PHE A 140 -3.89 -5.17 -26.87
N TRP A 141 -2.68 -4.61 -26.73
CA TRP A 141 -1.68 -4.56 -27.79
C TRP A 141 -1.17 -5.94 -28.18
N ILE A 142 -0.89 -6.80 -27.20
CA ILE A 142 -0.46 -8.18 -27.47
C ILE A 142 -1.61 -8.97 -28.09
N GLY A 143 -2.83 -8.80 -27.59
CA GLY A 143 -4.02 -9.36 -28.22
C GLY A 143 -4.24 -8.86 -29.65
N LYS A 144 -3.93 -7.58 -29.94
CA LYS A 144 -4.02 -6.99 -31.29
C LYS A 144 -3.03 -7.64 -32.24
N VAL A 145 -1.80 -7.91 -31.78
CA VAL A 145 -0.76 -8.59 -32.57
C VAL A 145 -1.18 -10.00 -32.95
N PHE A 146 -1.73 -10.78 -32.01
CA PHE A 146 -2.05 -12.19 -32.24
C PHE A 146 -3.43 -12.45 -32.86
N TYR A 147 -4.43 -11.68 -32.48
CA TYR A 147 -5.84 -11.95 -32.80
C TYR A 147 -6.53 -10.79 -33.53
N ASN A 148 -5.83 -9.68 -33.78
CA ASN A 148 -6.38 -8.47 -34.42
C ASN A 148 -7.67 -7.92 -33.75
N ILE A 149 -7.82 -8.12 -32.44
CA ILE A 149 -8.99 -7.69 -31.65
C ILE A 149 -9.27 -6.18 -31.72
N ASN A 150 -10.51 -5.75 -31.47
CA ASN A 150 -10.83 -4.32 -31.28
C ASN A 150 -11.03 -3.97 -29.80
N SER A 151 -11.26 -4.98 -28.97
CA SER A 151 -11.38 -4.88 -27.52
C SER A 151 -10.80 -6.12 -26.83
N ILE A 152 -10.40 -6.00 -25.56
CA ILE A 152 -9.96 -7.13 -24.74
C ILE A 152 -11.04 -8.22 -24.65
N LYS A 153 -12.33 -7.85 -24.76
CA LYS A 153 -13.45 -8.79 -24.79
C LYS A 153 -13.38 -9.77 -25.96
N ASP A 154 -12.77 -9.36 -27.07
CA ASP A 154 -12.75 -10.15 -28.31
C ASP A 154 -11.66 -11.24 -28.27
N LEU A 155 -10.88 -11.31 -27.19
CA LEU A 155 -9.93 -12.39 -26.98
C LEU A 155 -10.66 -13.73 -26.77
N PRO A 156 -10.04 -14.86 -27.15
CA PRO A 156 -10.60 -16.19 -26.90
C PRO A 156 -10.94 -16.43 -25.42
N GLU A 157 -12.04 -17.15 -25.16
CA GLU A 157 -12.51 -17.47 -23.81
C GLU A 157 -11.49 -18.28 -22.98
N THR A 158 -10.61 -19.03 -23.66
CA THR A 158 -9.48 -19.73 -23.03
C THR A 158 -8.48 -18.76 -22.37
N ILE A 159 -8.37 -17.54 -22.90
CA ILE A 159 -7.53 -16.47 -22.38
C ILE A 159 -8.33 -15.62 -21.40
N VAL A 160 -9.46 -15.06 -21.84
CA VAL A 160 -10.28 -14.12 -21.09
C VAL A 160 -11.67 -14.71 -20.85
N ASP A 161 -11.93 -15.16 -19.62
CA ASP A 161 -13.27 -15.62 -19.21
C ASP A 161 -14.24 -14.44 -19.03
N GLU A 162 -15.52 -14.64 -19.32
CA GLU A 162 -16.54 -13.58 -19.27
C GLU A 162 -16.69 -12.98 -17.85
N LYS A 163 -16.64 -13.80 -16.80
CA LYS A 163 -16.77 -13.33 -15.41
C LYS A 163 -15.54 -12.53 -15.00
N GLU A 164 -14.36 -12.97 -15.41
CA GLU A 164 -13.10 -12.24 -15.21
C GLU A 164 -13.13 -10.89 -15.92
N TYR A 165 -13.53 -10.87 -17.20
CA TYR A 165 -13.65 -9.66 -18.00
C TYR A 165 -14.65 -8.67 -17.39
N ARG A 166 -15.79 -9.15 -16.89
CA ARG A 166 -16.79 -8.30 -16.25
C ARG A 166 -16.21 -7.57 -15.04
N GLU A 167 -15.51 -8.27 -14.15
CA GLU A 167 -14.90 -7.63 -12.97
C GLU A 167 -13.81 -6.64 -13.39
N PHE A 168 -12.95 -7.03 -14.33
CA PHE A 168 -11.91 -6.17 -14.91
C PHE A 168 -12.47 -4.89 -15.52
N ARG A 169 -13.51 -5.01 -16.36
CA ARG A 169 -14.16 -3.90 -17.05
C ARG A 169 -14.74 -2.90 -16.05
N ILE A 170 -15.44 -3.37 -15.01
CA ILE A 170 -16.00 -2.49 -13.96
C ILE A 170 -14.88 -1.70 -13.27
N ALA A 171 -13.75 -2.36 -12.98
CA ALA A 171 -12.59 -1.69 -12.38
C ALA A 171 -11.98 -0.64 -13.31
N LEU A 172 -11.82 -0.95 -14.60
CA LEU A 172 -11.25 -0.06 -15.61
C LEU A 172 -12.14 1.16 -15.87
N GLU A 173 -13.44 0.96 -16.05
CA GLU A 173 -14.43 2.05 -16.21
C GLU A 173 -14.44 2.98 -15.00
N PHE A 174 -14.34 2.43 -13.79
CA PHE A 174 -14.21 3.22 -12.58
C PHE A 174 -12.95 4.09 -12.60
N LEU A 175 -11.79 3.55 -12.99
CA LEU A 175 -10.56 4.34 -13.09
C LEU A 175 -10.64 5.41 -14.17
N PHE A 176 -11.28 5.15 -15.31
CA PHE A 176 -11.51 6.18 -16.34
C PHE A 176 -12.30 7.36 -15.79
N ARG A 177 -13.37 7.10 -15.02
CA ARG A 177 -14.14 8.16 -14.36
C ARG A 177 -13.31 8.94 -13.34
N VAL A 178 -12.48 8.24 -12.55
CA VAL A 178 -11.57 8.88 -11.58
C VAL A 178 -10.57 9.78 -12.31
N ARG A 179 -9.97 9.31 -13.41
CA ARG A 179 -9.02 10.10 -14.21
C ARG A 179 -9.68 11.32 -14.85
N SER A 180 -10.87 11.18 -15.41
CA SER A 180 -11.62 12.32 -15.94
C SER A 180 -11.95 13.34 -14.85
N ALA A 181 -12.36 12.90 -13.66
CA ALA A 181 -12.57 13.78 -12.51
C ALA A 181 -11.26 14.47 -12.08
N LEU A 182 -10.13 13.76 -12.12
CA LEU A 182 -8.80 14.29 -11.82
C LEU A 182 -8.38 15.40 -12.77
N HIS A 183 -8.62 15.19 -14.06
CA HIS A 183 -8.35 16.19 -15.08
C HIS A 183 -9.28 17.41 -14.95
N LEU A 184 -10.56 17.21 -14.67
CA LEU A 184 -11.53 18.29 -14.45
C LEU A 184 -11.19 19.12 -13.20
N ALA A 185 -10.83 18.47 -12.09
CA ALA A 185 -10.48 19.14 -10.85
C ALA A 185 -9.20 19.97 -10.99
N THR A 186 -8.22 19.50 -11.78
CA THR A 186 -6.93 20.18 -11.97
C THR A 186 -6.89 21.09 -13.19
N LYS A 187 -7.92 21.03 -14.06
CA LYS A 187 -8.00 21.70 -15.37
C LYS A 187 -6.82 21.41 -16.30
N LYS A 188 -6.17 20.26 -16.11
CA LYS A 188 -5.02 19.82 -16.91
C LYS A 188 -4.91 18.30 -16.87
N LYS A 189 -4.00 17.75 -17.66
CA LYS A 189 -3.61 16.34 -17.58
C LYS A 189 -2.92 16.08 -16.24
N GLU A 190 -3.45 15.14 -15.47
CA GLU A 190 -2.95 14.71 -14.17
C GLU A 190 -3.27 13.22 -14.02
N ASP A 191 -2.23 12.39 -13.90
CA ASP A 191 -2.38 10.93 -13.83
C ASP A 191 -2.11 10.40 -12.42
N LYS A 192 -1.63 11.24 -11.47
CA LYS A 192 -1.37 10.84 -10.08
C LYS A 192 -2.52 11.27 -9.17
N LEU A 193 -3.16 10.30 -8.51
CA LEU A 193 -4.16 10.59 -7.48
C LEU A 193 -3.45 11.01 -6.18
N ARG A 194 -3.14 12.29 -6.04
CA ARG A 194 -2.55 12.81 -4.81
C ARG A 194 -3.59 12.96 -3.69
N ILE A 195 -3.13 12.90 -2.44
CA ILE A 195 -4.01 12.97 -1.26
C ILE A 195 -4.80 14.29 -1.22
N ASP A 196 -4.17 15.41 -1.61
CA ASP A 196 -4.78 16.74 -1.65
C ASP A 196 -5.97 16.84 -2.62
N LEU A 197 -5.97 16.02 -3.68
CA LEU A 197 -7.00 16.06 -4.72
C LEU A 197 -8.24 15.22 -4.36
N ILE A 198 -8.11 14.25 -3.45
CA ILE A 198 -9.18 13.30 -3.10
C ILE A 198 -10.52 13.98 -2.77
N PRO A 199 -10.58 15.08 -1.99
CA PRO A 199 -11.85 15.74 -1.70
C PRO A 199 -12.58 16.24 -2.95
N SER A 200 -11.85 16.91 -3.86
CA SER A 200 -12.40 17.40 -5.12
C SER A 200 -12.86 16.27 -6.03
N ILE A 201 -12.09 15.17 -6.09
CA ILE A 201 -12.44 14.00 -6.89
C ILE A 201 -13.67 13.30 -6.32
N ALA A 202 -13.75 13.16 -5.00
CA ALA A 202 -14.90 12.58 -4.31
C ALA A 202 -16.18 13.32 -4.63
N LYS A 203 -16.14 14.67 -4.61
CA LYS A 203 -17.27 15.52 -4.99
C LYS A 203 -17.71 15.27 -6.44
N LEU A 204 -16.79 15.30 -7.40
CA LEU A 204 -17.10 15.04 -8.81
C LEU A 204 -17.61 13.61 -9.07
N MET A 205 -17.18 12.65 -8.26
CA MET A 205 -17.56 11.25 -8.33
C MET A 205 -18.81 10.91 -7.51
N ALA A 206 -19.50 11.91 -6.94
CA ALA A 206 -20.68 11.76 -6.08
C ALA A 206 -20.45 10.88 -4.83
N PHE A 207 -19.22 10.84 -4.31
CA PHE A 207 -18.95 10.31 -2.99
C PHE A 207 -19.30 11.38 -1.94
N PRO A 208 -19.80 10.98 -0.74
CA PRO A 208 -20.07 11.93 0.33
C PRO A 208 -18.82 12.72 0.69
N ASP A 209 -18.95 14.04 0.84
CA ASP A 209 -17.84 14.92 1.22
C ASP A 209 -17.55 14.82 2.72
N THR A 210 -17.04 13.67 3.11
CA THR A 210 -16.70 13.30 4.49
C THR A 210 -15.42 12.48 4.45
N LYS A 211 -14.69 12.45 5.57
CA LYS A 211 -13.50 11.58 5.72
C LYS A 211 -13.79 10.13 5.32
N GLN A 212 -14.97 9.60 5.66
CA GLN A 212 -15.36 8.24 5.29
C GLN A 212 -15.61 8.10 3.79
N GLY A 213 -16.23 9.08 3.13
CA GLY A 213 -16.43 9.08 1.68
C GLY A 213 -15.11 9.16 0.91
N HIS A 214 -14.18 10.03 1.35
CA HIS A 214 -12.83 10.14 0.79
C HIS A 214 -12.06 8.83 0.92
N MET A 215 -12.11 8.19 2.10
CA MET A 215 -11.50 6.87 2.32
C MET A 215 -12.13 5.78 1.44
N LYS A 216 -13.44 5.80 1.22
CA LYS A 216 -14.13 4.86 0.32
C LYS A 216 -13.67 5.04 -1.13
N LEU A 217 -13.52 6.27 -1.60
CA LEU A 217 -13.00 6.56 -2.94
C LEU A 217 -11.58 6.00 -3.10
N ALA A 218 -10.66 6.39 -2.22
CA ALA A 218 -9.26 5.96 -2.28
C ALA A 218 -9.11 4.43 -2.17
N ARG A 219 -9.91 3.80 -1.30
CA ARG A 219 -10.00 2.34 -1.21
C ARG A 219 -10.45 1.72 -2.53
N LYS A 220 -11.50 2.28 -3.16
CA LYS A 220 -12.03 1.75 -4.41
C LYS A 220 -11.04 1.88 -5.57
N VAL A 221 -10.27 2.97 -5.62
CA VAL A 221 -9.17 3.15 -6.58
C VAL A 221 -8.13 2.05 -6.42
N THR A 222 -7.66 1.81 -5.19
CA THR A 222 -6.66 0.78 -4.91
C THR A 222 -7.18 -0.62 -5.25
N GLU A 223 -8.43 -0.92 -4.90
CA GLU A 223 -9.10 -2.17 -5.26
C GLU A 223 -9.15 -2.36 -6.78
N SER A 224 -9.57 -1.34 -7.54
CA SER A 224 -9.64 -1.38 -9.00
C SER A 224 -8.27 -1.61 -9.65
N LEU A 225 -7.22 -0.94 -9.16
CA LEU A 225 -5.84 -1.18 -9.62
C LEU A 225 -5.42 -2.63 -9.36
N LYS A 226 -5.72 -3.19 -8.18
CA LYS A 226 -5.42 -4.59 -7.87
C LYS A 226 -6.18 -5.58 -8.75
N VAL A 227 -7.44 -5.27 -9.12
CA VAL A 227 -8.24 -6.08 -10.07
C VAL A 227 -7.56 -6.11 -11.44
N ILE A 228 -7.26 -4.93 -11.98
CA ILE A 228 -6.63 -4.80 -13.31
C ILE A 228 -5.28 -5.51 -13.32
N ARG A 229 -4.46 -5.29 -12.30
CA ARG A 229 -3.16 -5.97 -12.16
C ARG A 229 -3.32 -7.49 -12.21
N LEU A 230 -4.22 -8.06 -11.41
CA LEU A 230 -4.41 -9.50 -11.30
C LEU A 230 -4.73 -10.11 -12.67
N TYR A 231 -5.78 -9.61 -13.32
CA TYR A 231 -6.24 -10.17 -14.59
C TYR A 231 -5.28 -9.88 -15.74
N SER A 232 -4.73 -8.66 -15.84
CA SER A 232 -3.70 -8.35 -16.84
C SER A 232 -2.50 -9.29 -16.70
N THR A 233 -2.04 -9.61 -15.49
CA THR A 233 -0.92 -10.54 -15.30
C THR A 233 -1.25 -11.95 -15.79
N ILE A 234 -2.45 -12.45 -15.47
CA ILE A 234 -2.89 -13.79 -15.87
C ILE A 234 -3.07 -13.88 -17.37
N TRP A 235 -3.73 -12.89 -17.98
CA TRP A 235 -4.00 -12.90 -19.42
C TRP A 235 -2.72 -12.69 -20.23
N LEU A 236 -1.80 -11.84 -19.76
CA LEU A 236 -0.49 -11.69 -20.38
C LEU A 236 0.26 -13.01 -20.36
N GLU A 237 0.33 -13.69 -19.22
CA GLU A 237 0.96 -15.01 -19.13
C GLU A 237 0.37 -15.99 -20.16
N LYS A 238 -0.96 -16.08 -20.26
CA LYS A 238 -1.62 -16.95 -21.26
C LYS A 238 -1.29 -16.54 -22.71
N LEU A 239 -1.21 -15.24 -22.99
CA LEU A 239 -0.90 -14.70 -24.32
C LEU A 239 0.56 -14.90 -24.73
N THR A 240 1.48 -14.86 -23.77
CA THR A 240 2.92 -14.75 -24.05
C THR A 240 3.72 -15.98 -23.64
N LYS A 241 3.07 -17.05 -23.18
CA LYS A 241 3.71 -18.29 -22.71
C LYS A 241 4.76 -18.86 -23.67
N GLU A 242 4.52 -18.77 -24.98
CA GLU A 242 5.43 -19.29 -26.02
C GLU A 242 6.60 -18.34 -26.34
N TYR A 243 6.57 -17.10 -25.84
CA TYR A 243 7.48 -16.01 -26.19
C TYR A 243 8.34 -15.52 -25.03
N ILE A 244 8.00 -15.88 -23.79
CA ILE A 244 8.76 -15.51 -22.60
C ILE A 244 9.67 -16.68 -22.21
N VAL A 245 10.96 -16.41 -22.09
CA VAL A 245 11.88 -17.28 -21.36
C VAL A 245 11.74 -16.95 -19.88
N GLU A 246 11.43 -17.96 -19.07
CA GLU A 246 11.36 -17.79 -17.63
C GLU A 246 12.65 -17.18 -17.08
N ASP A 247 12.48 -16.21 -16.18
CA ASP A 247 13.58 -15.58 -15.46
C ASP A 247 14.24 -16.62 -14.56
N LYS A 248 15.41 -17.13 -15.00
CA LYS A 248 16.20 -18.13 -14.25
C LYS A 248 16.61 -17.66 -12.84
N GLY A 249 16.55 -16.35 -12.57
CA GLY A 249 16.82 -15.77 -11.25
C GLY A 249 15.63 -15.83 -10.28
N LYS A 250 14.41 -16.12 -10.75
CA LYS A 250 13.21 -16.21 -9.92
C LYS A 250 12.79 -17.65 -9.71
N ASN A 251 12.66 -18.03 -8.44
CA ASN A 251 12.11 -19.34 -8.06
C ASN A 251 10.57 -19.31 -8.18
N PHE A 252 10.04 -19.62 -9.37
CA PHE A 252 8.61 -19.67 -9.62
C PHE A 252 7.95 -20.94 -9.07
N VAL A 253 6.76 -20.79 -8.49
CA VAL A 253 5.93 -21.89 -8.01
C VAL A 253 4.67 -22.00 -8.86
N TYR A 254 4.47 -23.19 -9.43
CA TYR A 254 3.32 -23.54 -10.27
C TYR A 254 2.24 -24.27 -9.47
N PRO A 255 0.95 -24.03 -9.73
CA PRO A 255 -0.12 -24.65 -8.96
C PRO A 255 -0.22 -26.14 -9.26
N LYS A 256 -0.39 -26.95 -8.21
CA LYS A 256 -0.88 -28.32 -8.33
C LYS A 256 -2.41 -28.32 -8.41
N GLU A 257 -2.98 -29.45 -8.78
CA GLU A 257 -4.41 -29.68 -8.64
C GLU A 257 -4.83 -29.72 -7.17
N GLY A 258 -6.03 -29.22 -6.87
CA GLY A 258 -6.57 -29.22 -5.51
C GLY A 258 -7.48 -28.04 -5.21
N ASP A 259 -8.03 -28.07 -3.99
CA ASP A 259 -8.81 -26.98 -3.42
C ASP A 259 -7.92 -25.87 -2.84
N PHE A 260 -8.53 -24.80 -2.33
CA PHE A 260 -7.79 -23.68 -1.78
C PHE A 260 -6.84 -24.06 -0.63
N ASN A 261 -7.26 -24.98 0.24
CA ASN A 261 -6.45 -25.41 1.38
C ASN A 261 -5.22 -26.20 0.91
N THR A 262 -5.38 -27.04 -0.12
CA THR A 262 -4.29 -27.81 -0.75
C THR A 262 -3.26 -26.88 -1.40
N LEU A 263 -3.71 -25.87 -2.15
CA LEU A 263 -2.84 -24.85 -2.73
C LEU A 263 -2.11 -24.05 -1.66
N LEU A 264 -2.78 -23.70 -0.56
CA LEU A 264 -2.14 -22.99 0.54
C LEU A 264 -1.07 -23.86 1.24
N LYS A 265 -1.34 -25.15 1.45
CA LYS A 265 -0.35 -26.12 1.94
C LYS A 265 0.86 -26.21 1.00
N GLN A 266 0.63 -26.19 -0.32
CA GLN A 266 1.71 -26.14 -1.31
C GLN A 266 2.58 -24.90 -1.13
N LEU A 267 1.97 -23.70 -1.03
CA LEU A 267 2.73 -22.47 -0.78
C LEU A 267 3.56 -22.54 0.51
N CYS A 268 3.00 -23.10 1.59
CA CYS A 268 3.73 -23.30 2.84
C CYS A 268 4.95 -24.22 2.66
N ASN A 269 4.84 -25.29 1.86
CA ASN A 269 5.95 -26.20 1.61
C ASN A 269 7.08 -25.57 0.79
N GLU A 270 6.75 -24.70 -0.16
CA GLU A 270 7.73 -24.01 -1.01
C GLU A 270 8.41 -22.82 -0.30
N ALA A 271 7.79 -22.28 0.76
CA ALA A 271 8.28 -21.15 1.55
C ALA A 271 9.52 -21.44 2.42
N ARG A 272 10.28 -22.50 2.13
CA ARG A 272 11.60 -22.79 2.71
C ARG A 272 12.70 -21.90 2.13
N LYS A 273 12.48 -21.39 0.93
CA LYS A 273 13.32 -20.41 0.21
C LYS A 273 12.43 -19.30 -0.36
N PRO A 274 12.98 -18.14 -0.75
CA PRO A 274 12.20 -17.12 -1.44
C PRO A 274 11.56 -17.71 -2.69
N PHE A 275 10.29 -17.40 -2.93
CA PHE A 275 9.59 -17.81 -4.14
C PHE A 275 8.62 -16.75 -4.63
N TYR A 276 8.26 -16.88 -5.91
CA TYR A 276 7.24 -16.09 -6.58
C TYR A 276 6.14 -17.03 -7.09
N ALA A 277 4.89 -16.80 -6.72
CA ALA A 277 3.78 -17.55 -7.30
C ALA A 277 3.67 -17.20 -8.79
N HIS A 278 3.69 -18.21 -9.65
CA HIS A 278 3.51 -18.02 -11.08
C HIS A 278 2.08 -17.48 -11.37
N PRO A 279 1.84 -16.71 -12.45
CA PRO A 279 0.51 -16.18 -12.74
C PRO A 279 -0.59 -17.25 -12.84
N THR A 280 -0.26 -18.45 -13.33
CA THR A 280 -1.19 -19.60 -13.33
C THR A 280 -1.60 -20.02 -11.92
N PHE A 281 -0.75 -19.80 -10.91
CA PHE A 281 -1.06 -20.06 -9.51
C PHE A 281 -2.14 -19.10 -9.01
N TYR A 282 -2.06 -17.81 -9.36
CA TYR A 282 -3.10 -16.84 -9.01
C TYR A 282 -4.45 -17.23 -9.61
N GLN A 283 -4.46 -17.64 -10.89
CA GLN A 283 -5.66 -18.14 -11.57
C GLN A 283 -6.26 -19.34 -10.84
N LYS A 284 -5.42 -20.31 -10.45
CA LYS A 284 -5.90 -21.48 -9.71
C LYS A 284 -6.44 -21.11 -8.33
N LEU A 285 -5.79 -20.21 -7.60
CA LEU A 285 -6.24 -19.76 -6.27
C LEU A 285 -7.61 -19.09 -6.28
N ILE A 286 -7.89 -18.23 -7.27
CA ILE A 286 -9.16 -17.50 -7.33
C ILE A 286 -10.32 -18.42 -7.70
N THR A 287 -10.08 -19.40 -8.57
CA THR A 287 -11.06 -20.38 -9.05
C THR A 287 -11.23 -21.61 -8.14
N ALA A 288 -10.23 -21.92 -7.31
CA ALA A 288 -10.28 -23.08 -6.42
C ALA A 288 -11.48 -23.04 -5.46
N LYS A 289 -12.09 -24.22 -5.29
CA LYS A 289 -13.15 -24.45 -4.30
C LYS A 289 -12.61 -24.11 -2.92
N LYS A 290 -13.41 -23.37 -2.15
CA LYS A 290 -13.07 -22.93 -0.80
C LYS A 290 -14.35 -22.80 0.04
N PRO A 291 -14.29 -23.05 1.37
CA PRO A 291 -15.44 -22.86 2.24
C PRO A 291 -15.84 -21.37 2.30
N GLU A 292 -17.09 -21.06 2.67
CA GLU A 292 -17.56 -19.67 2.77
C GLU A 292 -16.71 -18.84 3.76
N ARG A 293 -16.25 -19.48 4.84
CA ARG A 293 -15.35 -18.91 5.85
C ARG A 293 -14.27 -19.93 6.19
N PRO A 294 -13.07 -19.50 6.62
CA PRO A 294 -12.05 -20.43 7.07
C PRO A 294 -12.56 -21.32 8.21
N ASP A 295 -12.45 -22.62 8.00
CA ASP A 295 -12.79 -23.66 8.97
C ASP A 295 -11.57 -24.06 9.80
N LYS A 296 -11.73 -25.03 10.70
CA LYS A 296 -10.67 -25.50 11.60
C LYS A 296 -9.46 -26.05 10.84
N GLU A 297 -9.67 -26.73 9.71
CA GLU A 297 -8.55 -27.27 8.93
C GLU A 297 -7.79 -26.16 8.22
N LEU A 298 -8.50 -25.20 7.62
CA LEU A 298 -7.87 -24.07 6.97
C LEU A 298 -7.09 -23.20 7.97
N TYR A 299 -7.60 -23.00 9.20
CA TYR A 299 -6.84 -22.28 10.24
C TYR A 299 -5.55 -23.01 10.64
N LYS A 300 -5.50 -24.34 10.62
CA LYS A 300 -4.24 -25.09 10.84
C LYS A 300 -3.23 -24.80 9.73
N THR A 301 -3.67 -24.76 8.48
CA THR A 301 -2.79 -24.38 7.36
C THR A 301 -2.38 -22.91 7.44
N ILE A 302 -3.29 -22.01 7.81
CA ILE A 302 -2.95 -20.58 8.01
C ILE A 302 -1.94 -20.42 9.15
N ALA A 303 -2.04 -21.20 10.23
CA ALA A 303 -1.07 -21.17 11.31
C ALA A 303 0.33 -21.54 10.80
N SER A 304 0.43 -22.56 9.92
CA SER A 304 1.71 -23.02 9.39
C SER A 304 2.44 -21.98 8.53
N ILE A 305 1.73 -21.00 7.94
CA ILE A 305 2.32 -19.85 7.23
C ILE A 305 3.36 -19.15 8.10
N PHE A 306 3.01 -18.86 9.35
CA PHE A 306 3.84 -18.06 10.26
C PHE A 306 5.03 -18.84 10.82
N TYR A 307 5.08 -20.17 10.63
CA TYR A 307 6.25 -20.98 10.96
C TYR A 307 7.24 -21.10 9.80
N GLN A 308 6.87 -20.68 8.58
CA GLN A 308 7.79 -20.71 7.45
C GLN A 308 8.79 -19.56 7.53
N PRO A 309 10.05 -19.75 7.06
CA PRO A 309 11.02 -18.67 7.02
C PRO A 309 10.58 -17.52 6.10
N TYR A 310 9.91 -17.83 4.97
CA TYR A 310 9.43 -16.86 3.99
C TYR A 310 7.89 -16.75 3.97
N ALA A 311 7.30 -16.38 5.11
CA ALA A 311 5.85 -16.16 5.23
C ALA A 311 5.39 -14.98 4.36
N TYR A 312 6.27 -13.98 4.12
CA TYR A 312 5.99 -12.88 3.20
C TYR A 312 5.56 -13.37 1.81
N SER A 313 6.27 -14.35 1.22
CA SER A 313 5.94 -14.86 -0.13
C SER A 313 4.53 -15.47 -0.21
N ILE A 314 4.07 -16.11 0.87
CA ILE A 314 2.72 -16.67 0.95
C ILE A 314 1.68 -15.55 1.10
N LEU A 315 1.90 -14.64 2.06
CA LEU A 315 0.97 -13.54 2.34
C LEU A 315 0.87 -12.56 1.16
N SER A 316 1.99 -12.29 0.47
CA SER A 316 2.02 -11.48 -0.74
C SER A 316 1.27 -12.15 -1.89
N THR A 317 1.39 -13.47 -2.05
CA THR A 317 0.60 -14.26 -3.00
C THR A 317 -0.91 -14.15 -2.72
N LEU A 318 -1.32 -14.28 -1.46
CA LEU A 318 -2.73 -14.11 -1.05
C LEU A 318 -3.22 -12.68 -1.26
N SER A 319 -2.38 -11.67 -1.05
CA SER A 319 -2.68 -10.27 -1.33
C SER A 319 -2.83 -10.00 -2.82
N TYR A 320 -1.93 -10.56 -3.65
CA TYR A 320 -1.96 -10.43 -5.11
C TYR A 320 -3.23 -11.03 -5.70
N ALA A 321 -3.59 -12.25 -5.27
CA ALA A 321 -4.82 -12.94 -5.64
C ALA A 321 -6.09 -12.34 -5.00
N ARG A 322 -5.96 -11.25 -4.22
CA ARG A 322 -7.07 -10.57 -3.51
C ARG A 322 -7.83 -11.47 -2.51
N LEU A 323 -7.19 -12.53 -2.03
CA LEU A 323 -7.72 -13.51 -1.07
C LEU A 323 -7.29 -13.25 0.38
N LEU A 324 -6.45 -12.25 0.63
CA LEU A 324 -5.99 -11.91 1.99
C LEU A 324 -7.13 -11.64 2.98
N LYS A 325 -8.15 -10.88 2.55
CA LYS A 325 -9.34 -10.57 3.37
C LYS A 325 -10.21 -11.80 3.69
N TYR A 326 -10.08 -12.85 2.89
CA TYR A 326 -10.76 -14.13 3.08
C TYR A 326 -9.94 -15.03 4.03
N ALA A 327 -8.66 -15.24 3.72
CA ALA A 327 -7.77 -16.11 4.48
C ALA A 327 -7.51 -15.57 5.89
N ILE A 328 -7.39 -14.24 6.06
CA ILE A 328 -7.15 -13.60 7.35
C ILE A 328 -8.25 -12.56 7.61
N PRO A 329 -9.43 -12.98 8.12
CA PRO A 329 -10.58 -12.09 8.31
C PRO A 329 -10.31 -10.86 9.18
N SER A 330 -9.36 -10.93 10.11
CA SER A 330 -8.93 -9.79 10.95
C SER A 330 -8.45 -8.59 10.12
N MET A 331 -7.89 -8.85 8.92
CA MET A 331 -7.42 -7.81 8.01
C MET A 331 -8.52 -7.20 7.14
N LYS A 332 -9.72 -7.79 7.08
CA LYS A 332 -10.79 -7.42 6.12
C LYS A 332 -11.10 -5.92 6.05
N LYS A 333 -11.04 -5.21 7.19
CA LYS A 333 -11.33 -3.77 7.24
C LYS A 333 -10.15 -2.90 6.78
N VAL A 334 -8.92 -3.39 6.95
CA VAL A 334 -7.68 -2.65 6.65
C VAL A 334 -7.10 -2.97 5.26
N VAL A 335 -7.57 -4.02 4.57
CA VAL A 335 -7.23 -4.25 3.15
C VAL A 335 -7.67 -3.07 2.29
N ASP A 336 -6.73 -2.49 1.55
CA ASP A 336 -6.90 -1.29 0.72
C ASP A 336 -7.22 -0.02 1.52
N LEU A 337 -6.98 -0.02 2.84
CA LEU A 337 -7.26 1.13 3.69
C LEU A 337 -6.13 2.17 3.57
N PRO A 338 -6.42 3.38 3.06
CA PRO A 338 -5.45 4.46 3.04
C PRO A 338 -5.20 5.02 4.45
N GLN A 339 -4.00 5.53 4.65
CA GLN A 339 -3.49 6.21 5.84
C GLN A 339 -3.16 7.65 5.46
N PHE A 340 -3.89 8.60 6.03
CA PHE A 340 -3.70 10.03 5.78
C PHE A 340 -2.95 10.68 6.93
N ASP A 341 -1.77 10.15 7.26
CA ASP A 341 -0.91 10.66 8.33
C ASP A 341 0.36 11.35 7.82
N GLY A 342 0.59 11.37 6.49
CA GLY A 342 1.68 12.09 5.84
C GLY A 342 3.02 11.33 5.82
N TYR A 343 3.14 10.20 6.51
CA TYR A 343 4.38 9.43 6.58
C TYR A 343 4.25 8.06 5.89
N HIS A 344 3.06 7.45 5.89
CA HIS A 344 2.87 6.19 5.19
C HIS A 344 2.75 6.41 3.67
N LYS A 345 3.48 5.57 2.92
CA LYS A 345 3.36 5.50 1.45
C LYS A 345 2.35 4.46 0.98
N TYR A 346 2.09 3.44 1.80
CA TYR A 346 1.33 2.25 1.44
C TYR A 346 0.04 2.12 2.26
N ALA A 347 -0.99 1.52 1.64
CA ALA A 347 -2.18 1.09 2.36
C ALA A 347 -1.82 0.11 3.47
N VAL A 348 -2.64 0.04 4.53
CA VAL A 348 -2.31 -0.70 5.76
C VAL A 348 -1.93 -2.15 5.49
N ASP A 349 -2.65 -2.87 4.62
CA ASP A 349 -2.33 -4.27 4.29
C ASP A 349 -0.99 -4.43 3.57
N ILE A 350 -0.64 -3.50 2.68
CA ILE A 350 0.65 -3.53 1.98
C ILE A 350 1.79 -3.16 2.93
N HIS A 351 1.56 -2.20 3.84
CA HIS A 351 2.49 -1.88 4.92
C HIS A 351 2.73 -3.10 5.82
N SER A 352 1.69 -3.77 6.32
CA SER A 352 1.82 -5.01 7.12
C SER A 352 2.65 -6.09 6.42
N LEU A 353 2.47 -6.28 5.11
CA LEU A 353 3.29 -7.22 4.33
C LEU A 353 4.76 -6.80 4.29
N ARG A 354 5.05 -5.51 4.13
CA ARG A 354 6.42 -4.99 4.14
C ARG A 354 7.08 -5.11 5.52
N CYS A 355 6.32 -4.98 6.60
CA CYS A 355 6.84 -5.21 7.96
C CYS A 355 7.24 -6.68 8.13
N VAL A 356 6.42 -7.63 7.66
CA VAL A 356 6.78 -9.06 7.68
C VAL A 356 8.01 -9.33 6.80
N TYR A 357 8.11 -8.72 5.62
CA TYR A 357 9.30 -8.83 4.78
C TYR A 357 10.56 -8.35 5.52
N SER A 358 10.49 -7.19 6.18
CA SER A 358 11.60 -6.59 6.92
C SER A 358 12.00 -7.43 8.15
N LEU A 359 11.03 -8.07 8.80
CA LEU A 359 11.26 -9.03 9.89
C LEU A 359 11.98 -10.29 9.40
N GLU A 360 11.73 -10.72 8.16
CA GLU A 360 12.37 -11.89 7.55
C GLU A 360 13.75 -11.57 6.95
N HIS A 361 14.03 -10.29 6.66
CA HIS A 361 15.25 -9.79 6.04
C HIS A 361 15.93 -8.74 6.93
N ILE A 362 16.19 -9.09 8.19
CA ILE A 362 16.89 -8.21 9.12
C ILE A 362 18.36 -8.07 8.69
N GLU A 363 18.78 -6.83 8.44
CA GLU A 363 20.14 -6.47 8.03
C GLU A 363 21.01 -6.05 9.23
N ASP A 364 20.42 -5.50 10.29
CA ASP A 364 21.16 -5.12 11.51
C ASP A 364 21.51 -6.37 12.34
N ASP A 365 22.82 -6.62 12.53
CA ASP A 365 23.35 -7.78 13.24
C ASP A 365 22.84 -7.90 14.68
N PHE A 366 22.65 -6.78 15.37
CA PHE A 366 22.16 -6.79 16.75
C PHE A 366 20.69 -7.18 16.80
N ILE A 367 19.86 -6.62 15.92
CA ILE A 367 18.44 -7.00 15.81
C ILE A 367 18.30 -8.46 15.36
N LYS A 368 19.16 -8.89 14.45
CA LYS A 368 19.20 -10.27 13.96
C LYS A 368 19.52 -11.23 15.11
N PHE A 369 20.51 -10.91 15.94
CA PHE A 369 20.83 -11.67 17.14
C PHE A 369 19.63 -11.77 18.10
N LEU A 370 18.94 -10.66 18.38
CA LEU A 370 17.74 -10.66 19.22
C LEU A 370 16.66 -11.56 18.64
N TYR A 371 16.36 -11.45 17.33
CA TYR A 371 15.38 -12.29 16.67
C TYR A 371 15.78 -13.76 16.69
N ASP A 372 17.05 -14.07 16.46
CA ASP A 372 17.54 -15.45 16.39
C ASP A 372 17.58 -16.17 17.72
N SER A 373 17.62 -15.42 18.83
CA SER A 373 17.48 -15.97 20.18
C SER A 373 16.06 -16.47 20.52
N LEU A 374 15.06 -16.09 19.72
CA LEU A 374 13.66 -16.50 19.93
C LEU A 374 13.43 -17.95 19.49
N THR A 375 12.59 -18.66 20.24
CA THR A 375 12.10 -19.99 19.87
C THR A 375 11.22 -19.94 18.62
N LYS A 376 10.96 -21.11 18.01
CA LYS A 376 10.10 -21.22 16.82
C LYS A 376 8.69 -20.67 17.06
N ASP A 377 8.09 -20.97 18.22
CA ASP A 377 6.74 -20.50 18.57
C ASP A 377 6.72 -18.96 18.78
N GLU A 378 7.76 -18.40 19.39
CA GLU A 378 7.90 -16.96 19.61
C GLU A 378 8.11 -16.21 18.29
N LYS A 379 8.95 -16.73 17.38
CA LYS A 379 9.13 -16.18 16.02
C LYS A 379 7.81 -16.20 15.25
N ALA A 380 7.06 -17.31 15.32
CA ALA A 380 5.76 -17.42 14.65
C ALA A 380 4.74 -16.42 15.22
N MET A 381 4.65 -16.30 16.54
CA MET A 381 3.79 -15.30 17.19
C MET A 381 4.21 -13.87 16.81
N LEU A 382 5.51 -13.56 16.81
CA LEU A 382 6.01 -12.24 16.42
C LEU A 382 5.67 -11.90 14.97
N LYS A 383 5.70 -12.87 14.05
CA LYS A 383 5.22 -12.68 12.67
C LYS A 383 3.73 -12.37 12.61
N VAL A 384 2.90 -13.06 13.40
CA VAL A 384 1.45 -12.76 13.51
C VAL A 384 1.22 -11.34 14.06
N VAL A 385 1.92 -10.97 15.13
CA VAL A 385 1.88 -9.62 15.73
C VAL A 385 2.30 -8.58 14.71
N THR A 386 3.43 -8.77 14.04
CA THR A 386 3.97 -7.85 13.03
C THR A 386 2.98 -7.68 11.88
N PHE A 387 2.32 -8.75 11.45
CA PHE A 387 1.31 -8.67 10.41
C PHE A 387 0.02 -7.96 10.85
N LEU A 388 -0.36 -8.07 12.13
CA LEU A 388 -1.65 -7.57 12.66
C LEU A 388 -1.55 -6.31 13.53
N HIS A 389 -0.36 -5.75 13.77
CA HIS A 389 -0.15 -4.63 14.71
C HIS A 389 -1.09 -3.44 14.43
N ASP A 390 -1.34 -3.18 13.15
CA ASP A 390 -2.19 -2.10 12.66
C ASP A 390 -3.61 -2.53 12.23
N ALA A 391 -3.97 -3.80 12.45
CA ALA A 391 -5.25 -4.36 12.00
C ALA A 391 -6.48 -3.66 12.61
N GLY A 392 -6.29 -2.91 13.71
CA GLY A 392 -7.32 -2.11 14.37
C GLY A 392 -7.69 -0.81 13.64
N LYS A 393 -6.86 -0.30 12.73
CA LYS A 393 -7.09 0.96 12.00
C LYS A 393 -8.42 0.97 11.23
N GLY A 394 -8.94 2.18 10.98
CA GLY A 394 -10.20 2.39 10.25
C GLY A 394 -11.48 2.04 11.04
N ARG A 395 -11.40 1.98 12.38
CA ARG A 395 -12.54 1.71 13.28
C ARG A 395 -12.76 2.87 14.25
N LYS A 396 -13.95 2.91 14.89
CA LYS A 396 -14.36 4.02 15.76
C LYS A 396 -13.62 4.08 17.11
N ARG A 397 -13.26 2.91 17.65
CA ARG A 397 -12.52 2.78 18.92
C ARG A 397 -11.02 2.92 18.66
N ASP A 398 -10.26 3.14 19.74
CA ASP A 398 -8.79 3.18 19.69
C ASP A 398 -8.22 1.95 18.97
N HIS A 399 -7.35 2.19 17.99
CA HIS A 399 -6.87 1.15 17.10
C HIS A 399 -5.94 0.15 17.78
N HIS A 400 -5.20 0.54 18.83
CA HIS A 400 -4.38 -0.39 19.59
C HIS A 400 -5.26 -1.41 20.31
N LEU A 401 -6.30 -0.94 21.03
CA LEU A 401 -7.25 -1.81 21.74
C LEU A 401 -8.03 -2.74 20.80
N VAL A 402 -8.44 -2.23 19.64
CA VAL A 402 -9.12 -3.05 18.64
C VAL A 402 -8.16 -4.04 17.98
N GLY A 403 -6.92 -3.63 17.71
CA GLY A 403 -5.85 -4.48 17.22
C GLY A 403 -5.61 -5.68 18.13
N VAL A 404 -5.46 -5.43 19.44
CA VAL A 404 -5.35 -6.48 20.48
C VAL A 404 -6.51 -7.46 20.41
N SER A 405 -7.75 -6.95 20.35
CA SER A 405 -8.95 -7.80 20.30
C SER A 405 -8.98 -8.70 19.05
N LEU A 406 -8.62 -8.15 17.88
CA LEU A 406 -8.58 -8.88 16.61
C LEU A 406 -7.47 -9.91 16.57
N PHE A 407 -6.30 -9.57 17.13
CA PHE A 407 -5.17 -10.45 17.28
C PHE A 407 -5.52 -11.63 18.18
N LYS A 408 -6.06 -11.38 19.38
CA LYS A 408 -6.44 -12.43 20.34
C LYS A 408 -7.36 -13.47 19.70
N ILE A 409 -8.44 -13.03 19.06
CA ILE A 409 -9.40 -13.91 18.40
C ILE A 409 -8.74 -14.73 17.29
N PHE A 410 -7.83 -14.12 16.52
CA PHE A 410 -7.14 -14.82 15.45
C PHE A 410 -6.12 -15.81 15.98
N ALA A 411 -5.29 -15.41 16.94
CA ALA A 411 -4.27 -16.25 17.57
C ALA A 411 -4.87 -17.49 18.25
N GLN A 412 -6.04 -17.35 18.90
CA GLN A 412 -6.79 -18.48 19.45
C GLN A 412 -7.21 -19.48 18.37
N LYS A 413 -7.68 -19.01 17.21
CA LYS A 413 -8.02 -19.89 16.08
C LYS A 413 -6.81 -20.57 15.45
N LEU A 414 -5.65 -19.92 15.52
CA LEU A 414 -4.36 -20.51 15.12
C LEU A 414 -3.79 -21.46 16.19
N THR A 415 -4.48 -21.67 17.31
CA THR A 415 -4.03 -22.51 18.43
C THR A 415 -2.68 -22.09 19.03
N ILE A 416 -2.41 -20.78 19.07
CA ILE A 416 -1.24 -20.21 19.75
C ILE A 416 -1.45 -20.32 21.26
N LYS A 417 -0.39 -20.65 22.01
CA LYS A 417 -0.39 -20.77 23.49
C LYS A 417 -0.79 -19.44 24.15
N ASP A 418 -1.58 -19.50 25.22
CA ASP A 418 -2.12 -18.30 25.91
C ASP A 418 -1.04 -17.35 26.45
N GLU A 419 0.12 -17.89 26.87
CA GLU A 419 1.28 -17.08 27.29
C GLU A 419 1.78 -16.19 26.14
N LEU A 420 1.94 -16.77 24.94
CA LEU A 420 2.37 -16.04 23.74
C LEU A 420 1.30 -15.06 23.26
N ILE A 421 0.02 -15.39 23.43
CA ILE A 421 -1.08 -14.44 23.17
C ILE A 421 -0.93 -13.23 24.08
N THR A 422 -0.72 -13.42 25.38
CA THR A 422 -0.57 -12.32 26.35
C THR A 422 0.62 -11.41 26.01
N MET A 423 1.75 -12.01 25.59
CA MET A 423 2.90 -11.26 25.08
C MET A 423 2.52 -10.46 23.83
N GLY A 424 1.86 -11.09 22.85
CA GLY A 424 1.44 -10.42 21.62
C GLY A 424 0.43 -9.29 21.82
N GLU A 425 -0.50 -9.44 22.78
CA GLU A 425 -1.41 -8.37 23.19
C GLU A 425 -0.62 -7.15 23.68
N THR A 426 0.41 -7.36 24.50
CA THR A 426 1.28 -6.28 25.01
C THR A 426 2.08 -5.61 23.90
N LEU A 427 2.61 -6.39 22.95
CA LEU A 427 3.35 -5.87 21.80
C LEU A 427 2.46 -4.99 20.90
N ILE A 428 1.26 -5.46 20.54
CA ILE A 428 0.33 -4.69 19.69
C ILE A 428 -0.15 -3.43 20.41
N LEU A 429 -0.42 -3.51 21.71
CA LEU A 429 -0.85 -2.36 22.48
C LEU A 429 0.20 -1.24 22.49
N ASN A 430 1.48 -1.61 22.51
CA ASN A 430 2.61 -0.69 22.68
C ASN A 430 3.51 -0.56 21.43
N HIS A 431 3.08 -1.01 20.25
CA HIS A 431 3.96 -1.13 19.07
C HIS A 431 4.59 0.19 18.61
N THR A 432 3.95 1.33 18.86
CA THR A 432 4.50 2.67 18.54
C THR A 432 5.27 3.30 19.70
N LEU A 433 5.29 2.68 20.89
CA LEU A 433 5.83 3.30 22.10
C LEU A 433 7.34 3.54 21.99
N MET A 434 8.08 2.52 21.54
CA MET A 434 9.54 2.58 21.48
C MET A 434 10.04 3.64 20.49
N SER A 435 9.46 3.70 19.28
CA SER A 435 9.82 4.72 18.29
C SER A 435 9.45 6.13 18.75
N ASN A 436 8.28 6.30 19.38
CA ASN A 436 7.86 7.59 19.91
C ASN A 436 8.77 8.09 21.05
N VAL A 437 9.08 7.24 22.04
CA VAL A 437 9.96 7.62 23.16
C VAL A 437 11.37 7.93 22.66
N ALA A 438 11.93 7.08 21.79
CA ALA A 438 13.27 7.27 21.24
C ALA A 438 13.44 8.61 20.50
N GLN A 439 12.39 9.10 19.82
CA GLN A 439 12.48 10.27 18.95
C GLN A 439 11.98 11.57 19.59
N ARG A 440 11.18 11.51 20.66
CA ARG A 440 10.48 12.69 21.21
C ARG A 440 10.81 13.02 22.65
N GLU A 441 11.43 12.09 23.38
CA GLU A 441 11.71 12.25 24.81
C GLU A 441 13.22 12.32 25.07
N ASP A 442 13.59 12.77 26.27
CA ASP A 442 14.98 12.77 26.73
C ASP A 442 15.38 11.39 27.27
N LEU A 443 16.28 10.72 26.56
CA LEU A 443 16.76 9.38 26.90
C LEU A 443 17.72 9.34 28.09
N TYR A 444 18.17 10.49 28.61
CA TYR A 444 18.96 10.53 29.83
C TYR A 444 18.11 10.76 31.08
N ASN A 445 16.80 10.98 30.90
CA ASN A 445 15.87 11.14 32.01
C ASN A 445 15.41 9.77 32.53
N GLU A 446 15.88 9.41 33.72
CA GLU A 446 15.54 8.16 34.40
C GLU A 446 14.03 7.91 34.49
N LYS A 447 13.21 8.95 34.72
CA LYS A 447 11.76 8.81 34.78
C LYS A 447 11.17 8.32 33.46
N ILE A 448 11.71 8.77 32.33
CA ILE A 448 11.27 8.36 30.99
C ILE A 448 11.65 6.90 30.76
N ILE A 449 12.89 6.51 31.09
CA ILE A 449 13.36 5.13 30.94
C ILE A 449 12.54 4.17 31.80
N LEU A 450 12.34 4.48 33.09
CA LEU A 450 11.49 3.68 33.99
C LEU A 450 10.04 3.59 33.47
N GLY A 451 9.50 4.70 32.99
CA GLY A 451 8.16 4.76 32.39
C GLY A 451 8.02 3.82 31.19
N PHE A 452 8.97 3.87 30.27
CA PHE A 452 9.03 2.97 29.11
C PHE A 452 9.17 1.50 29.56
N THR A 453 10.17 1.19 30.38
CA THR A 453 10.48 -0.17 30.85
C THR A 453 9.30 -0.81 31.59
N SER A 454 8.49 -0.04 32.31
CA SER A 454 7.32 -0.55 33.04
C SER A 454 6.26 -1.25 32.15
N HIS A 455 6.28 -1.05 30.83
CA HIS A 455 5.40 -1.72 29.88
C HIS A 455 5.92 -3.11 29.45
N PHE A 456 7.21 -3.39 29.68
CA PHE A 456 7.89 -4.60 29.24
C PHE A 456 8.49 -5.32 30.45
N PRO A 457 7.75 -6.25 31.08
CA PRO A 457 8.09 -6.80 32.39
C PRO A 457 9.32 -7.72 32.39
N ASN A 458 9.81 -8.15 31.23
CA ASN A 458 10.99 -9.00 31.11
C ASN A 458 11.78 -8.67 29.85
N LYS A 459 13.06 -9.08 29.86
CA LYS A 459 13.98 -8.85 28.75
C LYS A 459 13.44 -9.39 27.42
N LYS A 460 12.80 -10.56 27.43
CA LYS A 460 12.26 -11.18 26.22
C LYS A 460 11.22 -10.28 25.52
N LEU A 461 10.29 -9.69 26.26
CA LEU A 461 9.29 -8.80 25.67
C LEU A 461 9.92 -7.49 25.17
N LEU A 462 10.95 -6.99 25.87
CA LEU A 462 11.75 -5.85 25.44
C LEU A 462 12.53 -6.14 24.14
N ASP A 463 13.08 -7.35 24.00
CA ASP A 463 13.73 -7.80 22.76
C ASP A 463 12.72 -7.82 21.60
N MET A 464 11.53 -8.38 21.83
CA MET A 464 10.49 -8.50 20.80
C MET A 464 9.92 -7.15 20.36
N ILE A 465 9.71 -6.19 21.27
CA ILE A 465 9.24 -4.85 20.87
C ILE A 465 10.31 -4.10 20.07
N TYR A 466 11.59 -4.33 20.34
CA TYR A 466 12.66 -3.74 19.54
C TYR A 466 12.65 -4.32 18.11
N VAL A 467 12.61 -5.64 17.99
CA VAL A 467 12.52 -6.30 16.67
C VAL A 467 11.26 -5.85 15.91
N LEU A 468 10.11 -5.75 16.58
CA LEU A 468 8.88 -5.25 15.97
C LEU A 468 9.02 -3.80 15.50
N THR A 469 9.63 -2.93 16.31
CA THR A 469 9.86 -1.52 15.97
C THR A 469 10.77 -1.37 14.75
N TYR A 470 11.84 -2.19 14.68
CA TYR A 470 12.70 -2.25 13.50
C TYR A 470 11.91 -2.64 12.24
N ALA A 471 11.10 -3.70 12.32
CA ALA A 471 10.30 -4.19 11.20
C ALA A 471 9.24 -3.17 10.74
N ASP A 472 8.57 -2.52 11.68
CA ASP A 472 7.56 -1.49 11.43
C ASP A 472 8.16 -0.28 10.70
N MET A 473 9.26 0.28 11.23
CA MET A 473 9.93 1.43 10.64
C MET A 473 10.42 1.17 9.21
N ASN A 474 11.03 0.00 8.95
CA ASN A 474 11.43 -0.40 7.59
C ASN A 474 10.23 -0.67 6.66
N GLY A 475 9.08 -1.04 7.23
CA GLY A 475 7.82 -1.23 6.53
C GLY A 475 7.20 0.08 6.00
N VAL A 476 7.45 1.22 6.64
CA VAL A 476 6.94 2.54 6.25
C VAL A 476 7.58 3.05 4.95
N GLY A 477 8.91 3.00 4.87
CA GLY A 477 9.66 3.55 3.73
C GLY A 477 11.16 3.38 3.89
N VAL A 478 11.89 3.67 2.80
CA VAL A 478 13.36 3.70 2.79
C VAL A 478 13.83 4.86 3.69
N ASP A 479 14.95 4.68 4.37
CA ASP A 479 15.62 5.67 5.24
C ASP A 479 14.86 6.08 6.52
N ILE A 480 13.71 5.46 6.84
CA ILE A 480 13.01 5.71 8.10
C ILE A 480 13.80 5.12 9.28
N TYR A 481 14.20 3.85 9.19
CA TYR A 481 15.20 3.27 10.08
C TYR A 481 16.58 3.51 9.47
N ASN A 482 17.25 4.56 9.94
CA ASN A 482 18.59 4.94 9.50
C ASN A 482 19.58 4.94 10.68
N SER A 483 20.86 5.23 10.40
CA SER A 483 21.91 5.20 11.44
C SER A 483 21.63 6.13 12.63
N PHE A 484 20.91 7.24 12.43
CA PHE A 484 20.54 8.16 13.51
C PHE A 484 19.40 7.59 14.37
N ASN A 485 18.27 7.24 13.76
CA ASN A 485 17.11 6.69 14.48
C ASN A 485 17.43 5.35 15.14
N GLY A 486 18.22 4.50 14.48
CA GLY A 486 18.69 3.23 15.02
C GLY A 486 19.53 3.41 16.28
N ARG A 487 20.39 4.43 16.34
CA ARG A 487 21.16 4.74 17.57
C ARG A 487 20.26 5.13 18.72
N LEU A 488 19.25 5.99 18.51
CA LEU A 488 18.33 6.43 19.56
C LEU A 488 17.55 5.24 20.15
N ILE A 489 17.01 4.37 19.30
CA ILE A 489 16.28 3.18 19.73
C ILE A 489 17.21 2.22 20.47
N LYS A 490 18.45 2.02 19.99
CA LYS A 490 19.45 1.18 20.65
C LYS A 490 19.84 1.72 22.02
N THR A 491 19.97 3.03 22.18
CA THR A 491 20.24 3.69 23.47
C THR A 491 19.10 3.43 24.45
N LEU A 492 17.86 3.70 24.04
CA LEU A 492 16.67 3.43 24.87
C LEU A 492 16.60 1.96 25.28
N TYR A 493 16.85 1.04 24.35
CA TYR A 493 16.89 -0.39 24.62
C TYR A 493 17.94 -0.76 25.68
N ARG A 494 19.19 -0.26 25.54
CA ARG A 494 20.28 -0.58 26.47
C ARG A 494 19.98 -0.11 27.89
N GLN A 495 19.51 1.12 28.03
CA GLN A 495 19.13 1.67 29.34
C GLN A 495 17.94 0.91 29.93
N ALA A 496 16.96 0.51 29.12
CA ALA A 496 15.85 -0.30 29.59
C ALA A 496 16.30 -1.71 30.06
N VAL A 497 17.28 -2.32 29.40
CA VAL A 497 17.89 -3.59 29.84
C VAL A 497 18.62 -3.42 31.17
N GLU A 498 19.37 -2.33 31.37
CA GLU A 498 20.05 -2.04 32.64
C GLU A 498 19.06 -1.90 33.79
N VAL A 499 17.95 -1.20 33.57
CA VAL A 499 16.84 -1.09 34.54
C VAL A 499 16.25 -2.47 34.86
N LEU A 500 16.05 -3.33 33.85
CA LEU A 500 15.51 -4.68 34.06
C LEU A 500 16.46 -5.58 34.86
N GLY A 501 17.77 -5.38 34.74
CA GLY A 501 18.78 -6.12 35.49
C GLY A 501 18.92 -5.70 36.94
N ASN A 502 18.30 -4.59 37.35
CA ASN A 502 18.40 -4.02 38.69
C ASN A 502 17.04 -4.09 39.40
N GLU A 503 16.76 -5.25 40.03
CA GLU A 503 15.44 -5.59 40.63
C GLU A 503 14.90 -4.50 41.59
N ALA A 504 15.77 -3.76 42.27
CA ALA A 504 15.41 -2.66 43.16
C ALA A 504 14.70 -1.49 42.45
N MET A 505 15.05 -1.19 41.19
CA MET A 505 14.49 -0.05 40.44
C MET A 505 13.13 -0.39 39.79
N LEU A 506 12.92 -1.65 39.42
CA LEU A 506 11.64 -2.14 38.90
C LEU A 506 10.54 -2.13 39.96
N ASP A 507 10.88 -2.49 41.20
CA ASP A 507 9.93 -2.55 42.30
C ASP A 507 9.46 -1.14 42.72
N GLU A 508 10.35 -0.14 42.65
CA GLU A 508 9.99 1.28 42.77
C GLU A 508 9.10 1.77 41.62
N ALA A 509 9.43 1.43 40.35
CA ALA A 509 8.66 1.87 39.18
C ALA A 509 7.26 1.24 39.11
N ALA A 510 7.12 -0.05 39.41
CA ALA A 510 5.85 -0.76 39.49
C ALA A 510 4.99 -0.25 40.66
N LYS A 511 5.60 0.00 41.83
CA LYS A 511 4.94 0.67 42.97
C LYS A 511 4.50 2.09 42.60
N ARG A 512 5.32 2.85 41.86
CA ARG A 512 5.02 4.24 41.46
C ARG A 512 3.94 4.32 40.39
N SER A 513 3.91 3.44 39.39
CA SER A 513 2.82 3.38 38.39
C SER A 513 1.48 2.98 39.02
N LYS A 514 1.48 2.04 39.98
CA LYS A 514 0.31 1.76 40.82
C LYS A 514 -0.10 2.97 41.67
N LYS A 515 0.88 3.70 42.26
CA LYS A 515 0.64 4.90 43.07
C LYS A 515 0.11 6.07 42.24
N GLU A 516 0.59 6.30 41.03
CA GLU A 516 0.08 7.32 40.10
C GLU A 516 -1.34 7.00 39.62
N ASN A 517 -1.62 5.73 39.32
CA ASN A 517 -2.98 5.30 38.96
C ASN A 517 -3.95 5.35 40.15
N ALA A 518 -3.46 5.14 41.38
CA ALA A 518 -4.23 5.36 42.61
C ALA A 518 -4.44 6.87 42.89
N LEU A 519 -3.44 7.72 42.63
CA LEU A 519 -3.52 9.17 42.82
C LEU A 519 -4.47 9.86 41.83
N LYS A 520 -4.59 9.37 40.60
CA LYS A 520 -5.64 9.80 39.64
C LYS A 520 -7.07 9.47 40.10
N LYS A 521 -7.22 8.61 41.12
CA LYS A 521 -8.48 8.25 41.78
C LYS A 521 -8.62 8.87 43.17
N HIS A 522 -7.66 9.68 43.61
CA HIS A 522 -7.67 10.32 44.93
C HIS A 522 -8.81 11.35 45.04
N PRO A 523 -9.46 11.49 46.22
CA PRO A 523 -10.59 12.41 46.42
C PRO A 523 -10.27 13.85 46.00
N ASP A 524 -9.09 14.36 46.32
CA ASP A 524 -8.70 15.74 46.00
C ASP A 524 -8.43 15.97 44.50
N PHE A 525 -7.92 14.98 43.77
CA PHE A 525 -7.76 15.06 42.31
C PHE A 525 -9.12 15.04 41.60
N LEU A 526 -10.08 14.26 42.12
CA LEU A 526 -11.47 14.26 41.66
C LEU A 526 -12.20 15.56 42.05
N ALA A 527 -11.92 16.10 43.23
CA ALA A 527 -12.46 17.38 43.71
C ALA A 527 -11.97 18.54 42.82
N LEU A 528 -10.68 18.56 42.43
CA LEU A 528 -10.15 19.54 41.49
C LEU A 528 -10.91 19.54 40.15
N LYS A 529 -11.18 18.35 39.58
CA LYS A 529 -11.94 18.23 38.33
C LYS A 529 -13.39 18.72 38.43
N ARG A 530 -13.97 18.68 39.63
CA ARG A 530 -15.34 19.13 39.92
C ARG A 530 -15.38 20.57 40.47
N HIS A 531 -14.23 21.17 40.74
CA HIS A 531 -14.15 22.48 41.37
C HIS A 531 -14.61 23.58 40.40
N PRO A 532 -15.56 24.46 40.78
CA PRO A 532 -16.13 25.47 39.89
C PRO A 532 -15.06 26.37 39.24
N ALA A 533 -14.06 26.79 40.01
CA ALA A 533 -12.98 27.64 39.51
C ALA A 533 -12.02 26.94 38.54
N PHE A 534 -11.96 25.60 38.53
CA PHE A 534 -11.20 24.82 37.55
C PHE A 534 -11.97 24.69 36.24
N LEU A 535 -13.28 24.42 36.33
CA LEU A 535 -14.17 24.34 35.16
C LEU A 535 -14.30 25.68 34.42
N ALA A 536 -14.11 26.80 35.12
CA ALA A 536 -14.10 28.15 34.55
C ALA A 536 -12.81 28.49 33.76
N LEU A 537 -11.76 27.67 33.82
CA LEU A 537 -10.51 27.88 33.04
C LEU A 537 -10.68 27.43 31.58
N LYS A 538 -9.83 27.91 30.67
CA LYS A 538 -9.81 27.44 29.28
C LYS A 538 -9.44 25.95 29.22
N ARG A 539 -9.95 25.22 28.23
CA ARG A 539 -9.64 23.79 28.02
C ARG A 539 -8.13 23.51 27.93
N SER A 540 -7.36 24.43 27.35
CA SER A 540 -5.89 24.34 27.26
C SER A 540 -5.21 24.49 28.62
N GLU A 541 -5.69 25.39 29.48
CA GLU A 541 -5.19 25.61 30.84
C GLU A 541 -5.52 24.43 31.75
N GLN A 542 -6.76 23.93 31.68
CA GLN A 542 -7.18 22.71 32.38
C GLN A 542 -6.28 21.53 32.01
N LYS A 543 -5.97 21.36 30.71
CA LYS A 543 -5.07 20.32 30.23
C LYS A 543 -3.66 20.48 30.79
N LYS A 544 -3.10 21.70 30.78
CA LYS A 544 -1.76 21.99 31.34
C LYS A 544 -1.67 21.68 32.84
N ILE A 545 -2.68 22.05 33.63
CA ILE A 545 -2.74 21.75 35.07
C ILE A 545 -2.74 20.23 35.30
N LEU A 546 -3.56 19.49 34.55
CA LEU A 546 -3.66 18.03 34.68
C LEU A 546 -2.43 17.26 34.15
N GLN A 547 -1.56 17.93 33.40
CA GLN A 547 -0.32 17.37 32.84
C GLN A 547 0.93 17.77 33.64
N MET A 548 0.79 18.46 34.78
CA MET A 548 1.92 18.85 35.61
C MET A 548 2.72 17.61 36.06
N PRO A 549 4.03 17.54 35.79
CA PRO A 549 4.83 16.33 35.99
C PRO A 549 5.16 16.01 37.45
N SER A 550 4.91 16.96 38.38
CA SER A 550 5.18 16.82 39.81
C SER A 550 3.92 16.50 40.60
N ASN A 551 3.85 15.28 41.15
CA ASN A 551 2.73 14.82 41.97
C ASN A 551 2.71 15.47 43.37
N LEU A 552 3.80 16.12 43.80
CA LEU A 552 3.90 16.83 45.08
C LEU A 552 2.88 17.96 45.20
N LEU A 553 2.52 18.60 44.08
CA LEU A 553 1.56 19.71 44.10
C LEU A 553 0.16 19.24 44.52
N PHE A 554 -0.25 18.06 44.04
CA PHE A 554 -1.55 17.45 44.36
C PHE A 554 -1.58 16.76 45.73
N LEU A 555 -0.40 16.43 46.27
CA LEU A 555 -0.27 15.83 47.61
C LEU A 555 -0.17 16.88 48.73
N ARG A 556 0.34 18.08 48.41
CA ARG A 556 0.64 19.13 49.39
C ARG A 556 -0.42 20.22 49.48
N TYR A 557 -1.19 20.46 48.42
CA TYR A 557 -2.09 21.59 48.32
C TYR A 557 -3.52 21.17 47.98
N ARG A 558 -4.50 21.89 48.54
CA ARG A 558 -5.92 21.74 48.19
C ARG A 558 -6.21 22.27 46.78
N PRO A 559 -7.29 21.82 46.11
CA PRO A 559 -7.65 22.24 44.76
C PRO A 559 -7.65 23.76 44.53
N GLU A 560 -8.14 24.54 45.51
CA GLU A 560 -8.23 26.00 45.44
C GLU A 560 -6.84 26.62 45.29
N ARG A 561 -5.89 26.14 46.10
CA ARG A 561 -4.50 26.63 46.09
C ARG A 561 -3.76 26.22 44.82
N ILE A 562 -4.03 25.04 44.30
CA ILE A 562 -3.47 24.58 43.02
C ILE A 562 -3.94 25.49 41.87
N ILE A 563 -5.24 25.81 41.84
CA ILE A 563 -5.81 26.70 40.83
C ILE A 563 -5.23 28.12 40.95
N GLU A 564 -5.03 28.61 42.17
CA GLU A 564 -4.44 29.93 42.42
C GLU A 564 -2.99 30.00 41.94
N ILE A 565 -2.17 29.00 42.27
CA ILE A 565 -0.77 28.88 41.81
C ILE A 565 -0.74 28.80 40.28
N ALA A 566 -1.59 27.99 39.67
CA ALA A 566 -1.65 27.84 38.22
C ALA A 566 -2.07 29.14 37.53
N LYS A 567 -3.07 29.85 38.06
CA LYS A 567 -3.49 31.17 37.55
C LYS A 567 -2.38 32.21 37.66
N LYS A 568 -1.63 32.19 38.75
CA LYS A 568 -0.46 33.06 38.91
C LYS A 568 0.61 32.70 37.86
N ALA A 569 0.92 31.42 37.70
CA ALA A 569 1.88 30.94 36.72
C ALA A 569 1.50 31.27 35.28
N PHE A 570 0.23 31.17 34.88
CA PHE A 570 -0.22 31.55 33.53
C PHE A 570 -0.09 33.05 33.24
N LYS A 571 -0.05 33.88 34.28
CA LYS A 571 0.14 35.33 34.18
C LYS A 571 1.61 35.75 34.30
N THR A 572 2.50 34.83 34.65
CA THR A 572 3.93 35.11 34.80
C THR A 572 4.61 35.02 33.44
N GLU A 573 5.05 36.15 32.89
CA GLU A 573 5.79 36.20 31.62
C GLU A 573 7.30 35.96 31.80
N HIS A 574 7.86 36.48 32.91
CA HIS A 574 9.27 36.36 33.25
C HIS A 574 9.43 35.96 34.72
N TYR A 575 10.39 35.08 35.01
CA TYR A 575 10.72 34.70 36.39
C TYR A 575 12.21 34.40 36.51
N THR A 576 12.75 34.69 37.69
CA THR A 576 14.09 34.28 38.14
C THR A 576 13.92 33.45 39.40
N TYR A 577 14.72 32.40 39.53
CA TYR A 577 14.73 31.56 40.72
C TYR A 577 16.17 31.25 41.08
N HIS A 578 16.42 31.08 42.38
CA HIS A 578 17.71 30.68 42.91
C HIS A 578 17.51 29.40 43.69
N ILE A 579 18.25 28.35 43.31
CA ILE A 579 18.31 27.10 44.07
C ILE A 579 19.58 27.18 44.90
N SER A 580 19.41 27.29 46.22
CA SER A 580 20.47 26.96 47.18
C SER A 580 20.31 25.50 47.54
N ASN A 581 21.39 24.73 47.38
CA ASN A 581 21.47 23.37 47.91
C ASN A 581 21.82 23.42 49.39
#